data_AF-U4TRQ6-F1
#
_entry.id   AF-U4TRQ6-F1
#
_cell.length_a   1.000
_cell.length_b   1.000
_cell.length_c   1.000
_cell.angle_alpha   90.00
_cell.angle_beta   90.00
_cell.angle_gamma   90.00
#
_symmetry.space_group_name_H-M   'P 1'
#
loop_
_entity.id
_entity.type
_entity.pdbx_description
1 polymer ?
#
loop_
_entity_poly.entity_id
_entity_poly.type
_entity_poly.pdbx_seq_one_letter_code
_entity_poly.pdbx_strand_id
1 'polypeptide(L)'
;MNPLAVEIWIYVLAAYVSVSFTLFVMARFSPYEWNNPHPCHQDSDIVENQFSVSNSFWFITGTFLRQGSGLNPKEYQRMHARFFSFLTPFAFDIWVYMAGAYIIVSITIWIVARFSPKEWREMELCYECILRKYDEEICAHNLMNESDVSSGIGSDNCETENDADLRNGEMELFLDQGPCGHLHSEVTTLEMLENEFTLGNSFWFAIGSLMQQGSDLNPKATSTRIVGGIWWFFTLIIISSYTANLAAFLTVERMITPIESAQDLAEQTEIAYGTLEGGSTMTFFRDSKIGIYQKMWRFMESKKNTVFVKSYEEGINKVLQGNYAFLMESTMLDYAVQRDCNLTQIGK
;
A
#
# COMPACT_ATOMS: atom_id res chain seq x y z
N MET A 1 -11.45 31.13 39.74
CA MET A 1 -10.31 30.21 39.96
C MET A 1 -9.83 29.78 38.59
N ASN A 2 -8.54 29.94 38.28
CA ASN A 2 -8.03 29.68 36.94
C ASN A 2 -7.57 28.22 36.84
N PRO A 3 -8.18 27.38 35.97
CA PRO A 3 -7.83 25.94 35.85
C PRO A 3 -6.45 25.70 35.21
N LEU A 4 -5.71 26.77 34.90
CA LEU A 4 -4.38 26.80 34.28
C LEU A 4 -3.33 27.44 35.19
N ALA A 5 -3.59 27.57 36.50
CA ALA A 5 -2.60 28.08 37.45
C ALA A 5 -1.34 27.19 37.48
N VAL A 6 -0.16 27.81 37.35
CA VAL A 6 1.14 27.11 37.28
C VAL A 6 1.38 26.23 38.52
N GLU A 7 0.88 26.66 39.69
CA GLU A 7 0.87 25.88 40.94
C GLU A 7 0.28 24.48 40.76
N ILE A 8 -0.87 24.35 40.07
CA ILE A 8 -1.53 23.07 39.82
C ILE A 8 -0.65 22.17 38.94
N TRP A 9 -0.01 22.75 37.92
CA TRP A 9 0.91 22.01 37.05
C TRP A 9 2.18 21.55 37.78
N ILE A 10 2.69 22.33 38.74
CA ILE A 10 3.78 21.91 39.62
C ILE A 10 3.34 20.72 40.49
N TYR A 11 2.14 20.76 41.08
CA TYR A 11 1.63 19.63 41.86
C TYR A 11 1.38 18.37 41.00
N VAL A 12 0.87 18.52 39.78
CA VAL A 12 0.69 17.41 38.83
C VAL A 12 2.05 16.80 38.44
N LEU A 13 3.05 17.63 38.13
CA LEU A 13 4.40 17.16 37.79
C LEU A 13 5.08 16.46 38.98
N ALA A 14 4.93 17.00 40.20
CA ALA A 14 5.45 16.38 41.42
C ALA A 14 4.79 15.02 41.70
N ALA A 15 3.47 14.92 41.58
CA ALA A 15 2.73 13.66 41.72
C ALA A 15 3.13 12.64 40.65
N TYR A 16 3.25 13.07 39.39
CA TYR A 16 3.69 12.25 38.26
C TYR A 16 5.08 11.63 38.51
N VAL A 17 6.06 12.43 38.95
CA VAL A 17 7.41 11.95 39.28
C VAL A 17 7.39 11.02 40.49
N SER A 18 6.61 11.36 41.52
CA SER A 18 6.46 10.53 42.72
C SER A 18 5.89 9.14 42.42
N VAL A 19 4.79 9.06 41.67
CA VAL A 19 4.18 7.78 41.29
C VAL A 19 5.13 6.94 40.43
N SER A 20 5.77 7.56 39.43
CA SER A 20 6.77 6.89 38.57
C SER A 20 7.93 6.29 39.37
N PHE A 21 8.40 7.01 40.41
CA PHE A 21 9.43 6.52 41.33
C PHE A 21 8.92 5.39 42.23
N THR A 22 7.70 5.48 42.76
CA THR A 22 7.14 4.39 43.60
C THR A 22 6.97 3.08 42.84
N LEU A 23 6.59 3.11 41.55
CA LEU A 23 6.51 1.91 40.72
C LEU A 23 7.90 1.28 40.50
N PHE A 24 8.90 2.07 40.13
CA PHE A 24 10.29 1.61 40.00
C PHE A 24 10.81 0.96 41.29
N VAL A 25 10.54 1.57 42.45
CA VAL A 25 10.94 1.03 43.76
C VAL A 25 10.20 -0.27 44.08
N MET A 26 8.88 -0.33 43.91
CA MET A 26 8.10 -1.56 44.14
C MET A 26 8.58 -2.70 43.23
N ALA A 27 8.82 -2.43 41.95
CA ALA A 27 9.27 -3.45 41.01
C ALA A 27 10.69 -3.96 41.32
N ARG A 28 11.60 -3.09 41.79
CA ARG A 28 12.95 -3.54 42.20
C ARG A 28 12.93 -4.47 43.41
N PHE A 29 11.97 -4.31 44.31
CA PHE A 29 11.82 -5.11 45.54
C PHE A 29 10.91 -6.33 45.42
N SER A 30 9.93 -6.34 44.51
CA SER A 30 9.07 -7.50 44.26
C SER A 30 9.87 -8.61 43.57
N PRO A 31 10.04 -9.81 44.17
CA PRO A 31 10.75 -10.91 43.52
C PRO A 31 10.04 -11.41 42.26
N TYR A 32 8.72 -11.22 42.18
CA TYR A 32 7.85 -11.70 41.10
C TYR A 32 7.93 -10.84 39.82
N GLU A 33 8.53 -9.65 39.88
CA GLU A 33 8.72 -8.76 38.73
C GLU A 33 10.00 -9.09 37.94
N TRP A 34 10.82 -10.03 38.43
CA TRP A 34 12.06 -10.49 37.80
C TRP A 34 11.77 -11.67 36.88
N ASN A 35 11.77 -11.40 35.58
CA ASN A 35 11.44 -12.38 34.55
C ASN A 35 12.66 -12.59 33.64
N ASN A 36 12.91 -13.84 33.25
CA ASN A 36 13.90 -14.10 32.20
C ASN A 36 13.28 -13.66 30.85
N PRO A 37 13.89 -12.73 30.09
CA PRO A 37 13.38 -12.31 28.77
C PRO A 37 13.42 -13.44 27.72
N HIS A 38 14.22 -14.48 27.95
CA HIS A 38 14.42 -15.65 27.09
C HIS A 38 14.36 -16.95 27.92
N PRO A 39 13.18 -17.37 28.41
CA PRO A 39 13.04 -18.47 29.37
C PRO A 39 13.52 -19.84 28.84
N CYS A 40 13.64 -19.97 27.51
CA CYS A 40 14.17 -21.14 26.82
C CYS A 40 15.72 -21.24 26.86
N HIS A 41 16.43 -20.18 27.27
CA HIS A 41 17.88 -20.20 27.49
C HIS A 41 18.16 -20.43 28.98
N GLN A 42 18.25 -21.70 29.37
CA GLN A 42 18.46 -22.11 30.77
C GLN A 42 19.78 -21.61 31.37
N ASP A 43 20.79 -21.29 30.54
CA ASP A 43 22.08 -20.72 30.95
C ASP A 43 22.07 -19.17 31.05
N SER A 44 20.92 -18.51 30.84
CA SER A 44 20.80 -17.05 30.94
C SER A 44 20.31 -16.59 32.32
N ASP A 45 21.25 -16.39 33.25
CA ASP A 45 21.02 -15.75 34.57
C ASP A 45 20.56 -14.26 34.47
N ILE A 46 20.34 -13.76 33.26
CA ILE A 46 20.00 -12.36 32.94
C ILE A 46 18.50 -12.15 33.16
N VAL A 47 18.09 -12.01 34.41
CA VAL A 47 16.72 -11.60 34.76
C VAL A 47 16.52 -10.10 34.52
N GLU A 48 15.51 -9.75 33.74
CA GLU A 48 15.11 -8.37 33.47
C GLU A 48 13.87 -7.99 34.29
N ASN A 49 13.69 -6.68 34.47
CA ASN A 49 12.55 -6.10 35.18
C ASN A 49 11.89 -5.06 34.27
N GLN A 50 10.59 -5.23 34.00
CA GLN A 50 9.91 -4.42 32.97
C GLN A 50 9.72 -2.95 33.41
N PHE A 51 9.69 -2.66 34.71
CA PHE A 51 9.56 -1.31 35.25
C PHE A 51 10.92 -0.65 35.50
N SER A 52 11.70 -0.47 34.44
CA SER A 52 12.83 0.48 34.44
C SER A 52 12.34 1.91 34.74
N VAL A 53 13.25 2.82 35.12
CA VAL A 53 12.89 4.24 35.35
C VAL A 53 12.23 4.87 34.13
N SER A 54 12.73 4.56 32.93
CA SER A 54 12.18 5.04 31.65
C SER A 54 10.81 4.41 31.35
N ASN A 55 10.67 3.10 31.57
CA ASN A 55 9.43 2.37 31.30
C ASN A 55 8.32 2.79 32.26
N SER A 56 8.65 3.06 33.53
CA SER A 56 7.72 3.57 34.56
C SER A 56 7.21 4.96 34.20
N PHE A 57 8.09 5.86 33.75
CA PHE A 57 7.72 7.17 33.20
C PHE A 57 6.78 7.02 31.99
N TRP A 58 7.14 6.15 31.04
CA TRP A 58 6.34 5.91 29.83
C TRP A 58 4.96 5.30 30.13
N PHE A 59 4.86 4.43 31.14
CA PHE A 59 3.61 3.85 31.62
C PHE A 59 2.65 4.91 32.22
N ILE A 60 3.16 5.83 33.04
CA ILE A 60 2.35 6.93 33.58
C ILE A 60 1.97 7.94 32.47
N THR A 61 2.84 8.17 31.48
CA THR A 61 2.49 8.97 30.29
C THR A 61 1.36 8.33 29.47
N GLY A 62 1.45 7.04 29.16
CA GLY A 62 0.43 6.32 28.41
C GLY A 62 -0.93 6.31 29.12
N THR A 63 -0.96 5.98 30.41
CA THR A 63 -2.19 5.98 31.22
C THR A 63 -2.83 7.37 31.32
N PHE A 64 -2.04 8.44 31.47
CA PHE A 64 -2.54 9.82 31.45
C PHE A 64 -3.13 10.22 30.08
N LEU A 65 -2.49 9.81 28.98
CA LEU A 65 -2.95 10.06 27.61
C LEU A 65 -4.06 9.10 27.14
N ARG A 66 -4.52 8.18 27.98
CA ARG A 66 -5.44 7.07 27.63
C ARG A 66 -4.95 6.17 26.49
N GLN A 67 -3.63 6.09 26.30
CA GLN A 67 -3.00 5.20 25.32
C GLN A 67 -2.46 3.95 26.03
N GLY A 68 -2.79 2.77 25.50
CA GLY A 68 -2.35 1.51 26.08
C GLY A 68 -0.83 1.36 26.03
N SER A 69 -0.18 1.38 27.19
CA SER A 69 1.24 1.05 27.33
C SER A 69 1.49 -0.41 26.96
N GLY A 70 2.39 -0.67 26.03
CA GLY A 70 2.68 -2.00 25.47
C GLY A 70 3.43 -2.98 26.39
N LEU A 71 3.11 -3.00 27.69
CA LEU A 71 3.65 -3.92 28.71
C LEU A 71 2.82 -5.21 28.88
N ASN A 72 1.80 -5.43 28.03
CA ASN A 72 1.06 -6.69 28.00
C ASN A 72 1.95 -7.82 27.45
N PRO A 73 1.77 -9.08 27.89
CA PRO A 73 2.42 -10.24 27.27
C PRO A 73 2.20 -10.25 25.75
N LYS A 74 3.29 -10.36 24.97
CA LYS A 74 3.22 -10.42 23.51
C LYS A 74 2.76 -11.80 23.06
N GLU A 75 1.45 -11.92 22.83
CA GLU A 75 0.83 -13.11 22.26
C GLU A 75 1.35 -13.35 20.83
N TYR A 76 1.79 -14.58 20.54
CA TYR A 76 2.55 -14.91 19.34
C TYR A 76 1.81 -15.91 18.47
N GLN A 77 1.12 -15.41 17.45
CA GLN A 77 0.50 -16.23 16.41
C GLN A 77 1.58 -16.63 15.33
N ARG A 78 1.29 -17.36 14.21
CA ARG A 78 2.14 -18.11 13.18
C ARG A 78 1.96 -17.93 11.60
N MET A 79 1.72 -16.73 11.04
CA MET A 79 1.15 -16.33 9.68
C MET A 79 1.77 -16.88 8.39
N HIS A 80 0.90 -16.91 7.38
CA HIS A 80 1.20 -17.07 5.95
C HIS A 80 0.98 -15.79 5.10
N ALA A 81 1.95 -15.43 4.26
CA ALA A 81 1.79 -14.35 3.27
C ALA A 81 0.76 -14.72 2.18
N ARG A 82 -0.09 -13.77 1.76
CA ARG A 82 -1.02 -13.97 0.61
C ARG A 82 -0.38 -13.46 -0.67
N PHE A 83 -0.77 -14.00 -1.84
CA PHE A 83 -0.22 -13.61 -3.15
C PHE A 83 -0.24 -12.10 -3.44
N PHE A 84 -1.17 -11.34 -2.85
CA PHE A 84 -1.26 -9.88 -2.97
C PHE A 84 -0.66 -9.11 -1.78
N SER A 85 0.38 -9.66 -1.12
CA SER A 85 1.06 -9.05 0.05
C SER A 85 1.44 -7.57 -0.18
N PHE A 86 1.86 -7.21 -1.40
CA PHE A 86 2.19 -5.84 -1.76
C PHE A 86 1.04 -4.82 -1.57
N LEU A 87 -0.23 -5.25 -1.67
CA LEU A 87 -1.38 -4.37 -1.49
C LEU A 87 -1.81 -4.20 -0.01
N THR A 88 -1.32 -5.04 0.91
CA THR A 88 -1.73 -5.04 2.33
C THR A 88 -1.27 -3.86 3.20
N PRO A 89 -0.29 -3.00 2.83
CA PRO A 89 0.02 -1.79 3.59
C PRO A 89 -1.14 -0.78 3.71
N PHE A 90 -2.17 -0.91 2.86
CA PHE A 90 -3.44 -0.18 2.92
C PHE A 90 -4.64 -1.13 2.89
N ALA A 91 -5.73 -0.73 3.55
CA ALA A 91 -7.01 -1.44 3.47
C ALA A 91 -7.63 -1.31 2.06
N PHE A 92 -8.45 -2.29 1.67
CA PHE A 92 -9.14 -2.29 0.38
C PHE A 92 -9.96 -1.02 0.13
N ASP A 93 -10.61 -0.50 1.18
CA ASP A 93 -11.41 0.74 1.11
C ASP A 93 -10.57 1.94 0.65
N ILE A 94 -9.31 2.03 1.07
CA ILE A 94 -8.38 3.10 0.66
C ILE A 94 -8.12 3.03 -0.84
N TRP A 95 -7.95 1.83 -1.40
CA TRP A 95 -7.80 1.64 -2.84
C TRP A 95 -9.05 2.06 -3.62
N VAL A 96 -10.25 1.80 -3.09
CA VAL A 96 -11.53 2.26 -3.68
C VAL A 96 -11.63 3.80 -3.63
N TYR A 97 -11.31 4.42 -2.49
CA TYR A 97 -11.30 5.88 -2.38
C TYR A 97 -10.26 6.54 -3.29
N MET A 98 -9.07 5.93 -3.45
CA MET A 98 -8.04 6.41 -4.38
C MET A 98 -8.52 6.36 -5.83
N ALA A 99 -9.15 5.26 -6.27
CA ALA A 99 -9.72 5.14 -7.61
C ALA A 99 -10.84 6.16 -7.85
N GLY A 100 -11.73 6.38 -6.87
CA GLY A 100 -12.78 7.39 -6.94
C GLY A 100 -12.23 8.81 -7.02
N ALA A 101 -11.29 9.18 -6.15
CA ALA A 101 -10.65 10.50 -6.15
C ALA A 101 -9.91 10.79 -7.46
N TYR A 102 -9.21 9.79 -8.00
CA TYR A 102 -8.50 9.86 -9.28
C TYR A 102 -9.44 10.14 -10.47
N ILE A 103 -10.60 9.45 -10.53
CA ILE A 103 -11.62 9.72 -11.56
C ILE A 103 -12.18 11.13 -11.41
N ILE A 104 -12.50 11.57 -10.18
CA ILE A 104 -13.00 12.91 -9.90
C ILE A 104 -12.00 13.98 -10.34
N VAL A 105 -10.70 13.82 -10.04
CA VAL A 105 -9.66 14.79 -10.43
C VAL A 105 -9.43 14.82 -11.94
N SER A 106 -9.47 13.67 -12.62
CA SER A 106 -9.39 13.62 -14.09
C SER A 106 -10.54 14.40 -14.75
N ILE A 107 -11.75 14.30 -14.18
CA ILE A 107 -12.95 15.03 -14.63
C ILE A 107 -12.84 16.53 -14.29
N THR A 108 -12.37 16.92 -13.10
CA THR A 108 -12.24 18.35 -12.76
C THR A 108 -11.18 19.06 -13.58
N ILE A 109 -10.06 18.40 -13.89
CA ILE A 109 -9.03 18.93 -14.81
C ILE A 109 -9.63 19.14 -16.20
N TRP A 110 -10.35 18.14 -16.76
CA TRP A 110 -11.02 18.26 -18.05
C TRP A 110 -12.05 19.41 -18.09
N ILE A 111 -12.88 19.54 -17.06
CA ILE A 111 -13.86 20.63 -16.92
C ILE A 111 -13.16 22.00 -16.87
N VAL A 112 -12.15 22.15 -16.01
CA VAL A 112 -11.41 23.42 -15.84
C VAL A 112 -10.65 23.80 -17.12
N ALA A 113 -10.07 22.81 -17.81
CA ALA A 113 -9.39 23.05 -19.07
C ALA A 113 -10.36 23.46 -20.19
N ARG A 114 -11.59 22.92 -20.23
CA ARG A 114 -12.59 23.31 -21.22
C ARG A 114 -13.14 24.72 -20.99
N PHE A 115 -13.34 25.12 -19.73
CA PHE A 115 -13.84 26.46 -19.37
C PHE A 115 -12.76 27.56 -19.38
N SER A 116 -11.49 27.22 -19.24
CA SER A 116 -10.39 28.20 -19.24
C SER A 116 -9.98 28.58 -20.66
N PRO A 117 -10.16 29.84 -21.11
CA PRO A 117 -9.76 30.26 -22.46
C PRO A 117 -8.25 30.12 -22.72
N LYS A 118 -7.42 30.08 -21.67
CA LYS A 118 -5.96 30.01 -21.75
C LYS A 118 -5.38 28.60 -21.96
N GLU A 119 -6.21 27.56 -21.90
CA GLU A 119 -5.80 26.17 -22.19
C GLU A 119 -6.09 25.77 -23.63
N TRP A 120 -6.85 26.59 -24.37
CA TRP A 120 -7.02 26.44 -25.81
C TRP A 120 -5.77 27.00 -26.50
N ARG A 121 -5.28 26.27 -27.50
CA ARG A 121 -4.09 26.58 -28.28
C ARG A 121 -4.53 26.91 -29.71
N GLU A 122 -4.15 28.08 -30.21
CA GLU A 122 -4.16 28.36 -31.64
C GLU A 122 -3.17 27.41 -32.33
N MET A 123 -3.66 26.66 -33.32
CA MET A 123 -2.81 25.72 -34.05
C MET A 123 -1.95 26.49 -35.06
N GLU A 124 -0.69 26.77 -34.68
CA GLU A 124 0.35 27.24 -35.59
C GLU A 124 0.69 26.17 -36.63
N LEU A 125 -0.12 26.09 -37.70
CA LEU A 125 0.34 25.45 -38.93
C LEU A 125 1.48 26.30 -39.50
N CYS A 126 2.69 25.75 -39.56
CA CYS A 126 3.78 26.36 -40.31
C CYS A 126 3.31 26.59 -41.75
N TYR A 127 3.67 27.73 -42.35
CA TYR A 127 3.20 28.07 -43.70
C TYR A 127 3.67 27.03 -44.75
N GLU A 128 4.81 26.38 -44.51
CA GLU A 128 5.32 25.24 -45.30
C GLU A 128 4.38 24.04 -45.29
N CYS A 129 3.71 23.77 -44.16
CA CYS A 129 2.73 22.67 -44.05
C CYS A 129 1.44 22.97 -44.82
N ILE A 130 1.08 24.25 -44.98
CA ILE A 130 -0.04 24.66 -45.84
C ILE A 130 0.37 24.50 -47.31
N LEU A 131 1.52 25.05 -47.70
CA LEU A 131 2.03 24.97 -49.08
C LEU A 131 2.22 23.53 -49.55
N ARG A 132 2.89 22.67 -48.76
CA ARG A 132 3.14 21.26 -49.12
C ARG A 132 1.85 20.49 -49.37
N LYS A 133 0.77 20.79 -48.62
CA LYS A 133 -0.53 20.17 -48.80
C LYS A 133 -1.28 20.72 -50.03
N TYR A 134 -1.07 21.99 -50.36
CA TYR A 134 -1.59 22.61 -51.57
C TYR A 134 -0.92 22.05 -52.83
N ASP A 135 0.39 21.78 -52.79
CA ASP A 135 1.12 21.06 -53.84
C ASP A 135 0.62 19.61 -54.00
N GLU A 136 0.39 18.87 -52.91
CA GLU A 136 -0.20 17.53 -52.99
C GLU A 136 -1.59 17.55 -53.66
N GLU A 137 -2.45 18.53 -53.35
CA GLU A 137 -3.76 18.67 -53.99
C GLU A 137 -3.68 19.12 -55.46
N ILE A 138 -2.73 19.99 -55.83
CA ILE A 138 -2.47 20.38 -57.24
C ILE A 138 -1.95 19.20 -58.07
N CYS A 139 -0.97 18.45 -57.56
CA CYS A 139 -0.43 17.27 -58.23
C CYS A 139 -1.50 16.18 -58.39
N ALA A 140 -2.32 15.95 -57.36
CA ALA A 140 -3.45 15.02 -57.44
C ALA A 140 -4.51 15.45 -58.46
N HIS A 141 -4.80 16.76 -58.58
CA HIS A 141 -5.75 17.28 -59.55
C HIS A 141 -5.22 17.18 -61.00
N ASN A 142 -3.94 17.46 -61.24
CA ASN A 142 -3.34 17.36 -62.57
C ASN A 142 -3.32 15.91 -63.09
N LEU A 143 -3.02 14.94 -62.23
CA LEU A 143 -3.09 13.51 -62.55
C LEU A 143 -4.49 13.01 -62.94
N MET A 144 -5.56 13.75 -62.66
CA MET A 144 -6.93 13.41 -63.08
C MET A 144 -7.34 14.02 -64.43
N ASN A 145 -6.59 14.99 -64.96
CA ASN A 145 -6.87 15.61 -66.27
C ASN A 145 -6.07 14.99 -67.42
N GLU A 146 -5.02 14.21 -67.15
CA GLU A 146 -4.14 13.65 -68.19
C GLU A 146 -4.76 12.49 -69.01
N SER A 147 -6.01 12.10 -68.73
CA SER A 147 -6.72 11.09 -69.53
C SER A 147 -7.23 11.60 -70.88
N ASP A 148 -7.36 12.92 -71.06
CA ASP A 148 -7.99 13.54 -72.24
C ASP A 148 -7.25 14.81 -72.74
N VAL A 149 -6.10 14.64 -73.43
CA VAL A 149 -5.76 15.35 -74.68
C VAL A 149 -4.41 14.86 -75.22
N SER A 150 -4.32 14.66 -76.55
CA SER A 150 -3.06 14.31 -77.23
C SER A 150 -2.42 15.52 -77.90
N SER A 151 -1.44 16.14 -77.23
CA SER A 151 -0.50 17.09 -77.82
C SER A 151 0.72 17.27 -76.90
N GLY A 152 1.89 16.76 -77.28
CA GLY A 152 3.05 16.74 -76.40
C GLY A 152 3.87 18.02 -76.37
N ILE A 153 4.23 18.47 -75.16
CA ILE A 153 5.42 19.27 -74.78
C ILE A 153 5.70 18.92 -73.31
N GLY A 154 6.98 18.70 -72.96
CA GLY A 154 7.52 18.74 -71.58
C GLY A 154 6.80 17.97 -70.48
N SER A 155 7.23 16.72 -70.21
CA SER A 155 6.97 16.06 -68.92
C SER A 155 8.02 16.49 -67.91
N ASP A 156 7.72 17.47 -67.06
CA ASP A 156 8.49 17.75 -65.85
C ASP A 156 7.96 16.86 -64.72
N ASN A 157 8.76 15.88 -64.31
CA ASN A 157 8.34 14.87 -63.33
C ASN A 157 8.29 15.44 -61.91
N CYS A 158 7.38 14.93 -61.08
CA CYS A 158 7.51 15.06 -59.62
C CYS A 158 8.65 14.18 -59.12
N GLU A 159 9.89 14.67 -59.20
CA GLU A 159 11.06 13.93 -58.70
C GLU A 159 11.08 13.92 -57.17
N THR A 160 11.02 12.73 -56.58
CA THR A 160 11.07 12.53 -55.13
C THR A 160 12.51 12.57 -54.62
N GLU A 161 13.06 13.75 -54.38
CA GLU A 161 14.42 13.91 -53.87
C GLU A 161 14.45 13.77 -52.34
N ASN A 162 14.97 12.62 -51.87
CA ASN A 162 15.45 12.45 -50.50
C ASN A 162 16.99 12.52 -50.54
N ASP A 163 17.62 13.51 -49.88
CA ASP A 163 18.57 13.26 -48.78
C ASP A 163 19.33 14.52 -48.28
N ALA A 164 19.49 14.55 -46.95
CA ALA A 164 20.70 14.94 -46.20
C ALA A 164 21.29 16.40 -46.18
N ASP A 165 21.25 16.96 -44.96
CA ASP A 165 22.40 17.46 -44.16
C ASP A 165 22.57 18.99 -43.91
N LEU A 166 23.29 19.29 -42.82
CA LEU A 166 23.41 20.58 -42.14
C LEU A 166 24.30 21.61 -42.86
N ARG A 167 23.92 22.90 -42.77
CA ARG A 167 24.74 23.94 -42.08
C ARG A 167 24.06 25.30 -41.92
N ASN A 168 24.54 26.06 -40.92
CA ASN A 168 24.22 27.47 -40.72
C ASN A 168 24.74 28.33 -41.89
N GLY A 169 23.91 29.24 -42.38
CA GLY A 169 24.29 30.31 -43.31
C GLY A 169 23.09 31.19 -43.62
N GLU A 170 23.28 32.52 -43.66
CA GLU A 170 22.25 33.44 -44.12
C GLU A 170 22.05 33.29 -45.64
N MET A 171 20.79 33.31 -46.10
CA MET A 171 20.49 33.32 -47.52
C MET A 171 19.26 34.20 -47.79
N GLU A 172 19.49 35.47 -48.12
CA GLU A 172 18.49 36.27 -48.81
C GLU A 172 18.25 35.67 -50.19
N LEU A 173 17.04 35.17 -50.45
CA LEU A 173 16.64 34.77 -51.80
C LEU A 173 15.63 35.79 -52.36
N PHE A 174 16.12 36.62 -53.27
CA PHE A 174 15.26 37.41 -54.15
C PHE A 174 14.35 36.48 -54.96
N LEU A 175 13.03 36.74 -54.93
CA LEU A 175 12.10 36.25 -55.94
C LEU A 175 11.35 37.42 -56.57
N ASP A 176 11.02 37.27 -57.85
CA ASP A 176 10.99 38.38 -58.80
C ASP A 176 9.60 39.00 -59.02
N GLN A 177 9.56 40.19 -59.63
CA GLN A 177 8.33 40.95 -59.89
C GLN A 177 7.52 40.38 -61.07
N GLY A 178 6.79 39.28 -60.83
CA GLY A 178 5.83 38.68 -61.75
C GLY A 178 4.36 39.10 -61.50
N PRO A 179 3.55 39.43 -62.53
CA PRO A 179 2.25 40.07 -62.34
C PRO A 179 1.06 39.11 -62.17
N CYS A 180 0.84 38.60 -60.95
CA CYS A 180 -0.47 38.09 -60.52
C CYS A 180 -1.16 39.14 -59.63
N GLY A 181 -2.02 39.96 -60.24
CA GLY A 181 -2.63 41.11 -59.58
C GLY A 181 -3.82 40.78 -58.69
N HIS A 182 -4.01 41.62 -57.67
CA HIS A 182 -5.25 41.81 -56.89
C HIS A 182 -6.26 40.65 -56.84
N LEU A 183 -6.04 39.70 -55.93
CA LEU A 183 -7.16 39.12 -55.20
C LEU A 183 -6.90 39.23 -53.69
N HIS A 184 -7.58 40.20 -53.06
CA HIS A 184 -7.65 40.30 -51.61
C HIS A 184 -8.65 39.25 -51.11
N SER A 185 -8.32 37.97 -51.32
CA SER A 185 -9.04 36.88 -50.66
C SER A 185 -8.75 36.99 -49.17
N GLU A 186 -9.76 37.44 -48.45
CA GLU A 186 -9.86 37.39 -46.99
C GLU A 186 -9.63 35.94 -46.53
N VAL A 187 -8.37 35.61 -46.21
CA VAL A 187 -8.00 34.33 -45.62
C VAL A 187 -8.65 34.30 -44.25
N THR A 188 -9.85 33.73 -44.21
CA THR A 188 -10.54 33.39 -42.97
C THR A 188 -9.73 32.27 -42.35
N THR A 189 -8.74 32.65 -41.54
CA THR A 189 -8.00 31.74 -40.68
C THR A 189 -9.03 31.05 -39.80
N LEU A 190 -9.36 29.82 -40.17
CA LEU A 190 -10.34 29.02 -39.45
C LEU A 190 -9.65 28.61 -38.14
N GLU A 191 -9.84 29.43 -37.11
CA GLU A 191 -9.20 29.31 -35.79
C GLU A 191 -9.59 27.98 -35.12
N MET A 192 -8.90 26.91 -35.53
CA MET A 192 -9.01 25.58 -34.93
C MET A 192 -8.28 25.59 -33.59
N LEU A 193 -8.92 26.24 -32.61
CA LEU A 193 -8.55 26.21 -31.21
C LEU A 193 -8.65 24.76 -30.72
N GLU A 194 -7.51 24.10 -30.56
CA GLU A 194 -7.42 22.77 -29.98
C GLU A 194 -7.14 22.86 -28.47
N ASN A 195 -7.57 21.85 -27.70
CA ASN A 195 -7.35 21.78 -26.26
C ASN A 195 -6.70 20.44 -25.92
N GLU A 196 -5.42 20.50 -25.53
CA GLU A 196 -4.57 19.32 -25.31
C GLU A 196 -5.06 18.47 -24.13
N PHE A 197 -5.86 19.03 -23.21
CA PHE A 197 -6.54 18.31 -22.15
C PHE A 197 -7.86 17.68 -22.64
N THR A 198 -7.75 16.72 -23.55
CA THR A 198 -8.83 15.74 -23.79
C THR A 198 -9.12 14.93 -22.52
N LEU A 199 -10.25 14.22 -22.45
CA LEU A 199 -10.59 13.43 -21.27
C LEU A 199 -9.59 12.29 -21.01
N GLY A 200 -9.08 11.66 -22.07
CA GLY A 200 -7.99 10.67 -21.99
C GLY A 200 -6.64 11.29 -21.59
N ASN A 201 -6.32 12.47 -22.11
CA ASN A 201 -5.08 13.18 -21.76
C ASN A 201 -5.10 13.68 -20.30
N SER A 202 -6.26 14.09 -19.79
CA SER A 202 -6.47 14.47 -18.38
C SER A 202 -6.32 13.26 -17.44
N PHE A 203 -6.80 12.09 -17.86
CA PHE A 203 -6.63 10.80 -17.18
C PHE A 203 -5.16 10.36 -17.15
N TRP A 204 -4.42 10.54 -18.26
CA TRP A 204 -2.99 10.26 -18.37
C TRP A 204 -2.14 11.20 -17.50
N PHE A 205 -2.42 12.50 -17.52
CA PHE A 205 -1.79 13.50 -16.64
C PHE A 205 -1.95 13.13 -15.15
N ALA A 206 -3.15 12.67 -14.75
CA ALA A 206 -3.42 12.23 -13.39
C ALA A 206 -2.70 10.91 -13.02
N ILE A 207 -2.37 10.03 -13.99
CA ILE A 207 -1.50 8.86 -13.80
C ILE A 207 -0.03 9.26 -13.67
N GLY A 208 0.49 10.11 -14.57
CA GLY A 208 1.89 10.54 -14.56
C GLY A 208 2.29 11.26 -13.26
N SER A 209 1.35 12.01 -12.68
CA SER A 209 1.48 12.67 -11.37
C SER A 209 1.27 11.73 -10.16
N LEU A 210 0.61 10.59 -10.33
CA LEU A 210 0.54 9.52 -9.31
C LEU A 210 1.78 8.63 -9.34
N MET A 211 2.33 8.33 -10.52
CA MET A 211 3.52 7.49 -10.69
C MET A 211 4.85 8.25 -10.52
N GLN A 212 4.80 9.56 -10.24
CA GLN A 212 5.96 10.47 -10.16
C GLN A 212 6.82 10.54 -11.44
N GLN A 213 6.30 10.06 -12.57
CA GLN A 213 6.98 10.06 -13.87
C GLN A 213 6.78 11.37 -14.65
N GLY A 214 5.82 12.19 -14.25
CA GLY A 214 5.46 13.42 -14.96
C GLY A 214 4.62 13.14 -16.21
N SER A 215 4.43 14.16 -17.04
CA SER A 215 3.72 14.09 -18.31
C SER A 215 4.08 15.29 -19.18
N ASP A 216 4.16 15.11 -20.49
CA ASP A 216 4.51 16.17 -21.45
C ASP A 216 3.43 17.28 -21.55
N LEU A 217 2.24 17.01 -21.02
CA LEU A 217 1.11 17.94 -20.90
C LEU A 217 1.36 18.95 -19.76
N ASN A 218 1.69 20.19 -20.12
CA ASN A 218 1.93 21.29 -19.18
C ASN A 218 0.72 22.26 -19.13
N PRO A 219 -0.07 22.29 -18.04
CA PRO A 219 -1.22 23.21 -17.93
C PRO A 219 -0.76 24.66 -17.96
N LYS A 220 -1.40 25.50 -18.78
CA LYS A 220 -1.06 26.92 -18.96
C LYS A 220 -1.85 27.81 -18.00
N ALA A 221 -3.07 27.43 -17.62
CA ALA A 221 -3.93 28.25 -16.76
C ALA A 221 -3.65 28.04 -15.26
N THR A 222 -3.79 29.12 -14.50
CA THR A 222 -3.57 29.14 -13.05
C THR A 222 -4.57 28.25 -12.30
N SER A 223 -5.82 28.16 -12.77
CA SER A 223 -6.84 27.25 -12.22
C SER A 223 -6.42 25.78 -12.30
N THR A 224 -6.01 25.33 -13.50
CA THR A 224 -5.57 23.96 -13.75
C THR A 224 -4.31 23.62 -12.96
N ARG A 225 -3.37 24.57 -12.86
CA ARG A 225 -2.16 24.45 -12.01
C ARG A 225 -2.47 24.31 -10.53
N ILE A 226 -3.48 25.01 -10.00
CA ILE A 226 -3.90 24.88 -8.59
C ILE A 226 -4.51 23.50 -8.34
N VAL A 227 -5.37 23.01 -9.24
CA VAL A 227 -5.95 21.65 -9.13
C VAL A 227 -4.86 20.59 -9.21
N GLY A 228 -3.94 20.69 -10.17
CA GLY A 228 -2.79 19.79 -10.30
C GLY A 228 -1.84 19.82 -9.10
N GLY A 229 -1.59 21.00 -8.51
CA GLY A 229 -0.76 21.15 -7.31
C GLY A 229 -1.39 20.53 -6.05
N ILE A 230 -2.70 20.68 -5.87
CA ILE A 230 -3.44 20.02 -4.79
C ILE A 230 -3.41 18.49 -4.96
N TRP A 231 -3.63 18.00 -6.18
CA TRP A 231 -3.53 16.57 -6.50
C TRP A 231 -2.13 16.02 -6.25
N TRP A 232 -1.08 16.71 -6.70
CA TRP A 232 0.31 16.31 -6.49
C TRP A 232 0.71 16.28 -5.01
N PHE A 233 0.26 17.25 -4.20
CA PHE A 233 0.47 17.21 -2.75
C PHE A 233 -0.25 16.03 -2.09
N PHE A 234 -1.46 15.70 -2.56
CA PHE A 234 -2.20 14.51 -2.11
C PHE A 234 -1.49 13.21 -2.51
N THR A 235 -1.03 13.05 -3.76
CA THR A 235 -0.31 11.83 -4.19
C THR A 235 1.00 11.66 -3.43
N LEU A 236 1.75 12.73 -3.14
CA LEU A 236 2.93 12.66 -2.28
C LEU A 236 2.63 12.12 -0.88
N ILE A 237 1.57 12.61 -0.21
CA ILE A 237 1.17 12.11 1.11
C ILE A 237 0.81 10.63 1.06
N ILE A 238 0.03 10.20 0.05
CA ILE A 238 -0.38 8.81 -0.12
C ILE A 238 0.83 7.90 -0.37
N ILE A 239 1.74 8.28 -1.26
CA ILE A 239 2.94 7.49 -1.60
C ILE A 239 3.89 7.42 -0.38
N SER A 240 4.10 8.53 0.33
CA SER A 240 4.94 8.54 1.54
C SER A 240 4.33 7.72 2.68
N SER A 241 3.01 7.67 2.80
CA SER A 241 2.32 6.83 3.78
C SER A 241 2.37 5.35 3.40
N TYR A 242 2.25 5.05 2.10
CA TYR A 242 2.35 3.70 1.56
C TYR A 242 3.76 3.12 1.77
N THR A 243 4.82 3.87 1.45
CA THR A 243 6.20 3.40 1.62
C THR A 243 6.58 3.24 3.10
N ALA A 244 6.10 4.12 3.98
CA ALA A 244 6.26 3.98 5.43
C ALA A 244 5.55 2.71 5.96
N ASN A 245 4.29 2.48 5.58
CA ASN A 245 3.55 1.27 5.98
C ASN A 245 4.16 0.00 5.38
N LEU A 246 4.67 0.04 4.15
CA LEU A 246 5.35 -1.09 3.51
C LEU A 246 6.67 -1.41 4.21
N ALA A 247 7.47 -0.41 4.60
CA ALA A 247 8.70 -0.61 5.38
C ALA A 247 8.42 -1.19 6.77
N ALA A 248 7.35 -0.71 7.44
CA ALA A 248 6.88 -1.28 8.71
C ALA A 248 6.33 -2.71 8.54
N PHE A 249 5.75 -3.05 7.40
CA PHE A 249 5.29 -4.40 7.10
C PHE A 249 6.45 -5.36 6.80
N LEU A 250 7.46 -4.91 6.04
CA LEU A 250 8.64 -5.71 5.69
C LEU A 250 9.59 -5.96 6.88
N THR A 251 9.57 -5.11 7.91
CA THR A 251 10.38 -5.30 9.13
C THR A 251 9.70 -6.15 10.20
N VAL A 252 8.39 -6.41 10.07
CA VAL A 252 7.67 -7.35 10.93
C VAL A 252 7.49 -8.65 10.17
N GLU A 253 8.33 -9.66 10.47
CA GLU A 253 8.02 -11.05 10.17
C GLU A 253 6.73 -11.43 10.92
N ARG A 254 5.61 -11.20 10.24
CA ARG A 254 4.26 -11.24 10.82
C ARG A 254 3.76 -12.65 11.02
N MET A 255 2.85 -12.77 11.98
CA MET A 255 2.28 -14.04 12.39
C MET A 255 0.83 -13.90 13.01
N ILE A 256 -0.29 -14.69 13.08
CA ILE A 256 -1.27 -15.72 12.48
C ILE A 256 -1.12 -17.29 12.35
N THR A 257 -1.34 -18.12 13.39
CA THR A 257 -1.08 -19.60 13.36
C THR A 257 -2.01 -20.38 12.41
N PRO A 258 -1.61 -21.55 11.86
CA PRO A 258 -2.47 -22.34 10.94
C PRO A 258 -3.75 -22.87 11.61
N ILE A 259 -3.80 -22.84 12.94
CA ILE A 259 -4.97 -23.00 13.79
C ILE A 259 -5.01 -21.75 14.68
N GLU A 260 -6.14 -21.05 14.76
CA GLU A 260 -6.30 -19.94 15.71
C GLU A 260 -7.15 -20.37 16.93
N SER A 261 -8.00 -21.39 16.76
CA SER A 261 -8.93 -21.87 17.78
C SER A 261 -9.06 -23.40 17.83
N ALA A 262 -9.56 -23.90 18.96
CA ALA A 262 -9.95 -25.32 19.08
C ALA A 262 -11.12 -25.72 18.15
N GLN A 263 -11.86 -24.76 17.58
CA GLN A 263 -12.88 -25.05 16.57
C GLN A 263 -12.24 -25.37 15.21
N ASP A 264 -11.25 -24.59 14.77
CA ASP A 264 -10.54 -24.86 13.50
C ASP A 264 -9.89 -26.25 13.54
N LEU A 265 -9.23 -26.57 14.66
CA LEU A 265 -8.66 -27.89 14.95
C LEU A 265 -9.71 -29.02 14.86
N ALA A 266 -10.95 -28.75 15.24
CA ALA A 266 -12.07 -29.70 15.17
C ALA A 266 -12.76 -29.75 13.80
N GLU A 267 -12.50 -28.79 12.91
CA GLU A 267 -13.01 -28.76 11.53
C GLU A 267 -12.05 -29.41 10.53
N GLN A 268 -10.75 -29.20 10.69
CA GLN A 268 -9.70 -29.91 9.94
C GLN A 268 -9.47 -31.35 10.42
N THR A 269 -8.73 -32.16 9.64
CA THR A 269 -8.39 -33.55 9.97
C THR A 269 -6.94 -33.95 9.67
N GLU A 270 -6.10 -33.00 9.26
CA GLU A 270 -4.70 -33.18 8.86
C GLU A 270 -3.79 -33.32 10.09
N ILE A 271 -3.89 -32.34 11.01
CA ILE A 271 -3.24 -32.35 12.32
C ILE A 271 -4.07 -33.25 13.24
N ALA A 272 -3.44 -34.30 13.77
CA ALA A 272 -4.05 -35.16 14.78
C ALA A 272 -4.02 -34.47 16.16
N TYR A 273 -4.97 -34.79 17.05
CA TYR A 273 -5.00 -34.23 18.41
C TYR A 273 -5.46 -35.26 19.43
N GLY A 274 -4.99 -35.12 20.67
CA GLY A 274 -5.22 -36.07 21.76
C GLY A 274 -4.91 -35.50 23.15
N THR A 275 -5.29 -36.25 24.18
CA THR A 275 -5.04 -35.93 25.61
C THR A 275 -4.17 -37.00 26.27
N LEU A 276 -3.81 -36.80 27.54
CA LEU A 276 -3.33 -37.87 28.41
C LEU A 276 -4.40 -38.97 28.56
N GLU A 277 -3.99 -40.24 28.52
CA GLU A 277 -4.87 -41.39 28.79
C GLU A 277 -5.27 -41.42 30.27
N GLY A 278 -6.57 -41.55 30.55
CA GLY A 278 -7.13 -41.51 31.91
C GLY A 278 -7.18 -40.12 32.57
N GLY A 279 -6.73 -39.06 31.88
CA GLY A 279 -6.66 -37.71 32.44
C GLY A 279 -8.02 -37.02 32.68
N SER A 280 -7.97 -35.94 33.47
CA SER A 280 -9.03 -34.93 33.64
C SER A 280 -9.59 -34.47 32.30
N THR A 281 -8.71 -34.03 31.40
CA THR A 281 -9.03 -33.53 30.05
C THR A 281 -9.72 -34.60 29.18
N MET A 282 -9.29 -35.86 29.27
CA MET A 282 -9.93 -36.98 28.55
C MET A 282 -11.38 -37.17 29.00
N THR A 283 -11.60 -37.13 30.32
CA THR A 283 -12.93 -37.24 30.94
C THR A 283 -13.81 -36.05 30.57
N PHE A 284 -13.26 -34.82 30.56
CA PHE A 284 -13.97 -33.62 30.12
C PHE A 284 -14.50 -33.74 28.68
N PHE A 285 -13.68 -34.17 27.72
CA PHE A 285 -14.13 -34.31 26.33
C PHE A 285 -15.20 -35.40 26.16
N ARG A 286 -15.07 -36.54 26.85
CA ARG A 286 -16.05 -37.64 26.84
C ARG A 286 -17.41 -37.22 27.39
N ASP A 287 -17.42 -36.52 28.52
CA ASP A 287 -18.65 -36.18 29.26
C ASP A 287 -19.22 -34.80 28.87
N SER A 288 -18.62 -34.14 27.87
CA SER A 288 -18.99 -32.80 27.43
C SER A 288 -20.36 -32.75 26.76
N LYS A 289 -21.09 -31.64 26.96
CA LYS A 289 -22.38 -31.34 26.34
C LYS A 289 -22.28 -30.34 25.17
N ILE A 290 -21.08 -29.86 24.85
CA ILE A 290 -20.84 -28.88 23.79
C ILE A 290 -20.55 -29.63 22.48
N GLY A 291 -21.29 -29.31 21.41
CA GLY A 291 -21.24 -30.04 20.15
C GLY A 291 -19.85 -30.12 19.49
N ILE A 292 -19.05 -29.06 19.59
CA ILE A 292 -17.66 -29.02 19.10
C ILE A 292 -16.81 -30.06 19.85
N TYR A 293 -16.85 -30.06 21.18
CA TYR A 293 -16.09 -30.99 22.01
C TYR A 293 -16.57 -32.45 21.85
N GLN A 294 -17.86 -32.68 21.60
CA GLN A 294 -18.37 -34.00 21.22
C GLN A 294 -17.88 -34.46 19.84
N LYS A 295 -17.73 -33.55 18.86
CA LYS A 295 -17.10 -33.85 17.56
C LYS A 295 -15.62 -34.23 17.74
N MET A 296 -14.89 -33.45 18.55
CA MET A 296 -13.49 -33.74 18.91
C MET A 296 -13.35 -35.09 19.63
N TRP A 297 -14.23 -35.40 20.58
CA TRP A 297 -14.24 -36.69 21.27
C TRP A 297 -14.43 -37.85 20.28
N ARG A 298 -15.40 -37.78 19.37
CA ARG A 298 -15.62 -38.81 18.34
C ARG A 298 -14.41 -39.03 17.43
N PHE A 299 -13.68 -37.95 17.09
CA PHE A 299 -12.41 -38.06 16.36
C PHE A 299 -11.34 -38.78 17.20
N MET A 300 -11.15 -38.37 18.46
CA MET A 300 -10.16 -38.99 19.34
C MET A 300 -10.49 -40.47 19.64
N GLU A 301 -11.76 -40.80 19.86
CA GLU A 301 -12.24 -42.16 20.10
C GLU A 301 -12.07 -43.06 18.87
N SER A 302 -12.33 -42.55 17.66
CA SER A 302 -12.07 -43.30 16.42
C SER A 302 -10.59 -43.56 16.13
N LYS A 303 -9.68 -42.79 16.73
CA LYS A 303 -8.21 -42.93 16.64
C LYS A 303 -7.55 -43.30 17.97
N LYS A 304 -8.29 -43.94 18.90
CA LYS A 304 -7.86 -44.17 20.30
C LYS A 304 -6.43 -44.69 20.45
N ASN A 305 -6.01 -45.65 19.63
CA ASN A 305 -4.68 -46.28 19.73
C ASN A 305 -3.51 -45.37 19.32
N THR A 306 -3.75 -44.22 18.70
CA THR A 306 -2.69 -43.33 18.18
C THR A 306 -2.79 -41.89 18.66
N VAL A 307 -3.93 -41.42 19.17
CA VAL A 307 -4.05 -40.05 19.71
C VAL A 307 -3.57 -39.93 21.16
N PHE A 308 -4.08 -40.77 22.06
CA PHE A 308 -3.79 -40.65 23.50
C PHE A 308 -2.32 -41.00 23.82
N VAL A 309 -1.81 -40.42 24.90
CA VAL A 309 -0.43 -40.63 25.41
C VAL A 309 -0.45 -40.94 26.90
N LYS A 310 0.58 -41.60 27.42
CA LYS A 310 0.65 -42.09 28.81
C LYS A 310 1.43 -41.17 29.74
N SER A 311 2.24 -40.27 29.20
CA SER A 311 2.97 -39.24 29.93
C SER A 311 2.86 -37.88 29.24
N TYR A 312 2.97 -36.79 30.00
CA TYR A 312 3.10 -35.44 29.43
C TYR A 312 4.38 -35.31 28.60
N GLU A 313 5.47 -35.96 28.99
CA GLU A 313 6.74 -35.97 28.23
C GLU A 313 6.58 -36.66 26.86
N GLU A 314 5.81 -37.75 26.81
CA GLU A 314 5.46 -38.43 25.55
C GLU A 314 4.63 -37.51 24.65
N GLY A 315 3.64 -36.82 25.22
CA GLY A 315 2.82 -35.85 24.50
C GLY A 315 3.63 -34.67 23.95
N ILE A 316 4.54 -34.10 24.73
CA ILE A 316 5.41 -32.99 24.31
C ILE A 316 6.36 -33.44 23.18
N ASN A 317 7.07 -34.56 23.35
CA ASN A 317 7.96 -35.10 22.30
C ASN A 317 7.21 -35.39 21.00
N LYS A 318 5.93 -35.81 21.09
CA LYS A 318 5.05 -36.09 19.94
C LYS A 318 4.56 -34.80 19.25
N VAL A 319 4.40 -33.68 19.96
CA VAL A 319 4.17 -32.36 19.34
C VAL A 319 5.44 -31.87 18.63
N LEU A 320 6.61 -32.05 19.24
CA LEU A 320 7.91 -31.69 18.64
C LEU A 320 8.25 -32.49 17.37
N GLN A 321 7.64 -33.66 17.17
CA GLN A 321 7.71 -34.44 15.93
C GLN A 321 6.83 -33.88 14.79
N GLY A 322 5.94 -32.93 15.08
CA GLY A 322 5.06 -32.28 14.11
C GLY A 322 3.74 -33.00 13.86
N ASN A 323 2.81 -32.31 13.19
CA ASN A 323 1.48 -32.79 12.77
C ASN A 323 0.58 -33.38 13.89
N TYR A 324 0.90 -33.08 15.15
CA TYR A 324 0.13 -33.48 16.33
C TYR A 324 -0.01 -32.32 17.31
N ALA A 325 -1.22 -32.11 17.84
CA ALA A 325 -1.55 -31.12 18.85
C ALA A 325 -1.96 -31.80 20.18
N PHE A 326 -1.29 -31.46 21.27
CA PHE A 326 -1.52 -32.09 22.57
C PHE A 326 -2.36 -31.20 23.49
N LEU A 327 -3.48 -31.74 23.96
CA LEU A 327 -4.45 -31.04 24.80
C LEU A 327 -4.18 -31.35 26.28
N MET A 328 -3.69 -30.35 27.01
CA MET A 328 -3.33 -30.41 28.44
C MET A 328 -3.94 -29.25 29.25
N GLU A 329 -3.75 -29.25 30.56
CA GLU A 329 -4.22 -28.19 31.47
C GLU A 329 -3.35 -26.92 31.32
N SER A 330 -3.96 -25.73 31.40
CA SER A 330 -3.30 -24.46 31.03
C SER A 330 -1.98 -24.20 31.77
N THR A 331 -1.94 -24.48 33.08
CA THR A 331 -0.72 -24.30 33.90
C THR A 331 0.44 -25.22 33.48
N MET A 332 0.13 -26.43 32.99
CA MET A 332 1.13 -27.35 32.44
C MET A 332 1.60 -26.88 31.06
N LEU A 333 0.70 -26.27 30.27
CA LEU A 333 0.98 -25.72 28.95
C LEU A 333 1.90 -24.50 29.05
N ASP A 334 1.56 -23.55 29.93
CA ASP A 334 2.36 -22.35 30.20
C ASP A 334 3.77 -22.73 30.67
N TYR A 335 3.89 -23.73 31.56
CA TYR A 335 5.18 -24.27 32.02
C TYR A 335 5.99 -24.93 30.89
N ALA A 336 5.34 -25.69 30.01
CA ALA A 336 6.01 -26.35 28.88
C ALA A 336 6.51 -25.33 27.83
N VAL A 337 5.68 -24.37 27.45
CA VAL A 337 6.02 -23.33 26.44
C VAL A 337 7.10 -22.37 26.96
N GLN A 338 7.14 -22.07 28.26
CA GLN A 338 8.24 -21.31 28.85
C GLN A 338 9.58 -22.07 28.75
N ARG A 339 9.57 -23.40 28.85
CA ARG A 339 10.79 -24.23 28.84
C ARG A 339 11.30 -24.55 27.43
N ASP A 340 10.39 -24.80 26.48
CA ASP A 340 10.70 -25.24 25.12
C ASP A 340 10.09 -24.30 24.06
N CYS A 341 10.89 -23.35 23.57
CA CYS A 341 10.49 -22.35 22.54
C CYS A 341 10.02 -22.94 21.19
N ASN A 342 10.15 -24.24 20.98
CA ASN A 342 9.61 -24.92 19.80
C ASN A 342 8.10 -25.24 19.95
N LEU A 343 7.55 -25.12 21.16
CA LEU A 343 6.12 -25.26 21.45
C LEU A 343 5.42 -23.91 21.31
N THR A 344 4.15 -23.93 20.91
CA THR A 344 3.29 -22.74 20.84
C THR A 344 1.93 -23.02 21.47
N GLN A 345 1.43 -22.06 22.26
CA GLN A 345 0.08 -22.09 22.82
C GLN A 345 -0.92 -21.62 21.75
N ILE A 346 -2.07 -22.30 21.65
CA ILE A 346 -3.14 -21.95 20.70
C ILE A 346 -4.47 -21.97 21.45
N GLY A 347 -5.11 -20.80 21.54
CA GLY A 347 -6.32 -20.57 22.33
C GLY A 347 -6.06 -20.31 23.83
N LYS A 348 -7.04 -19.69 24.47
CA LYS A 348 -7.15 -19.40 25.91
C LYS A 348 -8.60 -19.57 26.35
#